data_AF-A0A0J8S6E2-F1
#
_entry.id   AF-A0A0J8S6E2-F1
#
_cell.length_a   1.000
_cell.length_b   1.000
_cell.length_c   1.000
_cell.angle_alpha   90.00
_cell.angle_beta   90.00
_cell.angle_gamma   90.00
#
_symmetry.space_group_name_H-M   'P 1'
#
loop_
_entity.id
_entity.type
_entity.pdbx_description
1 polymer ?
#
loop_
_entity_poly.entity_id
_entity_poly.type
_entity_poly.pdbx_seq_one_letter_code
_entity_poly.pdbx_strand_id
1 'polypeptide(L)'
;MPAHSSHLFQPLDAYLAARTEVFKTQNIQNSFIATDQVIQRLNIQLRTPTPPPPRASRSSNSQSSWVLQTPSNLRQLHQQANKVKNLMGQGLGSPPHGLVEGLDQIIKACEYGMVNATIMKKQYQDIFAANEKEKQKYTRFPRRARGWIS
;
A
#
# COMPACT_ATOMS: atom_id res chain seq x y z
N MET A 1 17.98 71.58 -13.99
CA MET A 1 17.63 70.50 -14.94
C MET A 1 18.58 69.33 -14.70
N PRO A 2 18.24 68.32 -13.87
CA PRO A 2 19.09 67.14 -13.77
C PRO A 2 18.61 66.09 -14.77
N ALA A 3 19.56 65.46 -15.45
CA ALA A 3 19.31 64.32 -16.31
C ALA A 3 20.24 63.17 -15.94
N HIS A 4 19.67 61.97 -16.04
CA HIS A 4 20.31 60.68 -16.30
C HIS A 4 20.78 59.82 -15.12
N SER A 5 19.87 58.97 -14.65
CA SER A 5 19.90 57.49 -14.81
C SER A 5 21.25 56.76 -14.77
N SER A 6 22.06 56.92 -13.72
CA SER A 6 23.33 56.18 -13.54
C SER A 6 23.27 54.97 -12.59
N HIS A 7 22.15 54.73 -11.89
CA HIS A 7 22.08 53.68 -10.86
C HIS A 7 21.52 52.32 -11.34
N LEU A 8 20.90 52.24 -12.52
CA LEU A 8 20.23 51.02 -13.00
C LEU A 8 21.16 50.02 -13.73
N PHE A 9 22.39 50.41 -14.06
CA PHE A 9 23.34 49.55 -14.79
C PHE A 9 24.31 48.78 -13.88
N GLN A 10 24.41 49.16 -12.61
CA GLN A 10 25.40 48.59 -11.66
C GLN A 10 25.29 47.06 -11.47
N PRO A 11 24.10 46.43 -11.39
CA PRO A 11 23.99 44.98 -11.18
C PRO A 11 24.46 44.16 -12.40
N LEU A 12 24.23 44.66 -13.61
CA LEU A 12 24.61 43.95 -14.83
C LEU A 12 26.12 44.06 -15.08
N ASP A 13 26.71 45.24 -14.81
CA ASP A 13 28.15 45.47 -14.89
C ASP A 13 28.91 44.63 -13.86
N ALA A 14 28.39 44.55 -12.63
CA ALA A 14 28.95 43.70 -11.58
C ALA A 14 28.87 42.21 -11.96
N TYR A 15 27.76 41.76 -12.54
CA TYR A 15 27.61 40.39 -13.04
C TYR A 15 28.58 40.08 -14.19
N LEU A 16 28.75 41.00 -15.14
CA LEU A 16 29.66 40.81 -16.27
C LEU A 16 31.12 40.75 -15.80
N ALA A 17 31.50 41.60 -14.84
CA ALA A 17 32.82 41.57 -14.20
C ALA A 17 33.05 40.28 -13.41
N ALA A 18 32.07 39.81 -12.63
CA ALA A 18 32.16 38.53 -11.93
C ALA A 18 32.28 37.35 -12.91
N ARG A 19 31.55 37.41 -14.04
CA ARG A 19 31.58 36.36 -15.06
C ARG A 19 32.97 36.24 -15.70
N THR A 20 33.61 37.34 -16.06
CA THR A 20 34.96 37.32 -16.65
C THR A 20 36.02 36.88 -15.65
N GLU A 21 35.82 37.13 -14.37
CA GLU A 21 36.68 36.65 -13.28
C GLU A 21 36.49 35.13 -13.01
N VAL A 22 35.26 34.64 -13.00
CA VAL A 22 34.95 33.22 -12.72
C VAL A 22 35.38 32.30 -13.87
N PHE A 23 35.11 32.68 -15.13
CA PHE A 23 35.38 31.81 -16.29
C PHE A 23 36.79 31.97 -16.87
N LYS A 24 37.78 32.28 -16.02
CA LYS A 24 39.20 32.19 -16.40
C LYS A 24 39.61 30.72 -16.56
N THR A 25 40.49 30.44 -17.52
CA THR A 25 41.00 29.09 -17.78
C THR A 25 41.55 28.41 -16.51
N GLN A 26 42.25 29.16 -15.66
CA GLN A 26 42.78 28.66 -14.40
C GLN A 26 41.68 28.20 -13.44
N ASN A 27 40.59 28.97 -13.32
CA ASN A 27 39.49 28.64 -12.41
C ASN A 27 38.71 27.42 -12.89
N ILE A 28 38.57 27.28 -14.20
CA ILE A 28 37.98 26.09 -14.84
C ILE A 28 38.87 24.86 -14.58
N GLN A 29 40.18 24.96 -14.82
CA GLN A 29 41.11 23.85 -14.55
C GLN A 29 41.14 23.46 -13.07
N ASN A 30 41.20 24.44 -12.18
CA ASN A 30 41.21 24.21 -10.73
C ASN A 30 39.92 23.54 -10.24
N SER A 31 38.76 23.87 -10.80
CA SER A 31 37.50 23.24 -10.41
C SER A 31 37.46 21.76 -10.83
N PHE A 32 37.93 21.43 -12.04
CA PHE A 32 38.06 20.03 -12.49
C PHE A 32 39.07 19.23 -11.64
N ILE A 33 40.23 19.81 -11.35
CA ILE A 33 41.24 19.17 -10.48
C ILE A 33 40.66 18.91 -9.09
N ALA A 34 39.93 19.86 -8.52
CA ALA A 34 39.30 19.70 -7.21
C ALA A 34 38.23 18.60 -7.22
N THR A 35 37.38 18.52 -8.27
CA THR A 35 36.38 17.46 -8.38
C THR A 35 37.02 16.09 -8.58
N ASP A 36 38.07 15.98 -9.40
CA ASP A 36 38.77 14.71 -9.62
C ASP A 36 39.43 14.20 -8.34
N GLN A 37 40.05 15.09 -7.55
CA GLN A 37 40.63 14.72 -6.25
C GLN A 37 39.57 14.24 -5.26
N VAL A 38 38.38 14.86 -5.26
CA VAL A 38 37.25 14.42 -4.42
C VAL A 38 36.74 13.05 -4.87
N ILE A 39 36.55 12.86 -6.17
CA ILE A 39 36.07 11.59 -6.74
C ILE A 39 37.06 10.45 -6.47
N GLN A 40 38.37 10.69 -6.64
CA GLN A 40 39.40 9.70 -6.33
C GLN A 40 39.43 9.29 -4.85
N ARG A 41 39.10 10.22 -3.94
CA ARG A 41 39.01 9.94 -2.50
C ARG A 41 37.71 9.25 -2.10
N LEU A 42 36.65 9.38 -2.89
CA LEU A 42 35.40 8.64 -2.72
C LEU A 42 35.57 7.19 -3.18
N ASN A 43 36.43 6.43 -2.51
CA ASN A 43 36.48 4.98 -2.64
C ASN A 43 35.29 4.36 -1.88
N ILE A 44 34.09 4.55 -2.44
CA ILE A 44 32.88 3.92 -1.94
C ILE A 44 32.91 2.47 -2.43
N GLN A 45 33.46 1.58 -1.62
CA GLN A 45 33.23 0.16 -1.82
C GLN A 45 31.75 -0.12 -1.62
N LEU A 46 30.99 -0.18 -2.72
CA LEU A 46 29.68 -0.79 -2.77
C LEU A 46 29.85 -2.29 -2.48
N ARG A 47 30.03 -2.63 -1.20
CA ARG A 47 29.88 -4.01 -0.75
C ARG A 47 28.42 -4.37 -0.91
N THR A 48 28.08 -4.99 -2.04
CA THR A 48 26.92 -5.87 -2.09
C THR A 48 27.31 -7.08 -1.24
N PRO A 49 26.77 -7.27 -0.02
CA PRO A 49 27.04 -8.50 0.70
C PRO A 49 26.61 -9.65 -0.20
N THR A 50 27.52 -10.59 -0.43
CA THR A 50 27.25 -11.81 -1.20
C THR A 50 25.96 -12.44 -0.66
N PRO A 51 24.95 -12.70 -1.51
CA PRO A 51 23.71 -13.32 -1.05
C PRO A 51 24.05 -14.67 -0.41
N PRO A 52 23.41 -15.02 0.73
CA PRO A 52 23.66 -16.29 1.38
C PRO A 52 23.41 -17.45 0.40
N PRO A 53 24.18 -18.56 0.51
CA PRO A 53 24.02 -19.70 -0.38
C PRO A 53 22.57 -20.22 -0.33
N PRO A 54 22.01 -20.73 -1.45
CA PRO A 54 20.68 -21.32 -1.44
C PRO A 54 20.65 -22.44 -0.41
N ARG A 55 19.86 -22.24 0.65
CA ARG A 55 19.71 -23.24 1.69
C ARG A 55 19.01 -24.44 1.05
N ALA A 56 19.78 -25.50 0.83
CA ALA A 56 19.29 -26.77 0.33
C ALA A 56 18.06 -27.21 1.16
N SER A 57 17.04 -27.64 0.42
CA SER A 57 15.75 -28.14 0.88
C SER A 57 15.82 -28.83 2.25
N ARG A 58 15.35 -28.14 3.29
CA ARG A 58 14.87 -28.78 4.52
C ARG A 58 13.35 -28.73 4.46
N SER A 59 12.79 -29.81 3.95
CA SER A 59 11.44 -30.26 4.18
C SER A 59 11.02 -29.97 5.63
N SER A 60 10.10 -29.02 5.78
CA SER A 60 9.03 -29.00 6.78
C SER A 60 8.20 -27.74 6.49
N ASN A 61 7.05 -27.94 5.86
CA ASN A 61 5.88 -27.06 5.70
C ASN A 61 5.73 -25.92 6.74
N SER A 62 6.58 -24.89 6.69
CA SER A 62 6.47 -23.73 7.58
C SER A 62 7.03 -22.43 6.98
N GLN A 63 7.31 -22.40 5.68
CA GLN A 63 6.97 -21.18 4.95
C GLN A 63 5.45 -21.14 4.94
N SER A 64 4.85 -20.49 5.94
CA SER A 64 3.46 -20.11 5.85
C SER A 64 3.38 -19.21 4.62
N SER A 65 2.99 -19.81 3.51
CA SER A 65 2.56 -19.15 2.30
C SER A 65 1.63 -18.04 2.76
N TRP A 66 2.14 -16.81 2.75
CA TRP A 66 1.31 -15.63 2.96
C TRP A 66 0.44 -15.52 1.72
N VAL A 67 -0.59 -16.35 1.65
CA VAL A 67 -1.57 -16.28 0.58
C VAL A 67 -2.41 -15.04 0.91
N LEU A 68 -2.39 -14.06 0.01
CA LEU A 68 -3.26 -12.87 0.01
C LEU A 68 -4.73 -13.24 -0.24
N GLN A 69 -5.18 -14.38 0.26
CA GLN A 69 -6.52 -14.88 0.06
C GLN A 69 -7.47 -14.18 1.01
N THR A 70 -8.63 -13.81 0.48
CA THR A 70 -9.74 -13.26 1.24
C THR A 70 -10.12 -14.20 2.38
N PRO A 71 -10.13 -13.73 3.65
CA PRO A 71 -10.61 -14.51 4.78
C PRO A 71 -12.02 -15.02 4.55
N SER A 72 -12.24 -16.32 4.69
CA SER A 72 -13.57 -16.93 4.54
C SER A 72 -14.37 -16.90 5.84
N ASN A 73 -13.72 -16.68 6.99
CA ASN A 73 -14.37 -16.58 8.29
C ASN A 73 -13.63 -15.60 9.22
N LEU A 74 -14.30 -15.16 10.29
CA LEU A 74 -13.75 -14.20 11.26
C LEU A 74 -12.45 -14.70 11.90
N ARG A 75 -12.32 -16.01 12.14
CA ARG A 75 -11.11 -16.59 12.73
C ARG A 75 -9.90 -16.41 11.80
N GLN A 76 -10.08 -16.65 10.50
CA GLN A 76 -9.03 -16.42 9.49
C GLN A 76 -8.68 -14.95 9.38
N LEU A 77 -9.67 -14.06 9.46
CA LEU A 77 -9.46 -12.61 9.45
C LEU A 77 -8.54 -12.19 10.62
N HIS A 78 -8.87 -12.60 11.85
CA HIS A 78 -8.03 -12.31 13.02
C HIS A 78 -6.64 -12.93 12.92
N GLN A 79 -6.52 -14.15 12.41
CA GLN A 79 -5.22 -14.80 12.22
C GLN A 79 -4.34 -14.00 11.26
N GLN A 80 -4.88 -13.56 10.12
CA GLN A 80 -4.14 -12.73 9.17
C GLN A 80 -3.80 -11.37 9.77
N ALA A 81 -4.77 -10.70 10.43
CA ALA A 81 -4.57 -9.42 11.09
C ALA A 81 -3.46 -9.46 12.15
N ASN A 82 -3.44 -10.49 13.00
CA ASN A 82 -2.41 -10.68 14.03
C ASN A 82 -1.03 -10.90 13.40
N LYS A 83 -0.95 -11.67 12.31
CA LYS A 83 0.31 -11.82 11.60
C LYS A 83 0.80 -10.49 11.02
N VAL A 84 -0.09 -9.64 10.48
CA VAL A 84 0.28 -8.30 9.98
C VAL A 84 0.77 -7.41 11.12
N LYS A 85 0.06 -7.39 12.25
CA LYS A 85 0.48 -6.65 13.46
C LYS A 85 1.86 -7.10 13.96
N ASN A 86 2.13 -8.41 13.97
CA ASN A 86 3.43 -8.96 14.37
C ASN A 86 4.57 -8.55 13.43
N LEU A 87 4.34 -8.58 12.10
CA LEU A 87 5.34 -8.12 11.13
C LEU A 87 5.64 -6.62 11.31
N MET A 88 4.60 -5.82 11.55
CA MET A 88 4.75 -4.39 11.76
C MET A 88 5.56 -4.07 13.03
N GLY A 89 5.33 -4.80 14.12
CA GLY A 89 6.13 -4.67 15.34
C GLY A 89 7.58 -5.15 15.23
N GLN A 90 7.89 -6.06 14.29
CA GLN A 90 9.25 -6.53 14.03
C GLN A 90 10.01 -5.61 13.05
N GLY A 91 9.32 -5.00 12.09
CA GLY A 91 9.93 -4.20 11.01
C GLY A 91 10.05 -2.71 11.31
N LEU A 92 9.16 -2.16 12.12
CA LEU A 92 9.24 -0.77 12.59
C LEU A 92 9.47 -0.79 14.10
N GLY A 93 10.64 -0.31 14.56
CA GLY A 93 10.94 -0.18 15.99
C GLY A 93 9.88 0.62 16.78
N SER A 94 9.07 1.43 16.09
CA SER A 94 7.77 1.93 16.55
C SER A 94 6.89 2.27 15.34
N PRO A 95 5.77 1.58 15.11
CA PRO A 95 4.82 1.94 14.07
C PRO A 95 4.20 3.32 14.35
N PRO A 96 3.95 4.17 13.34
CA PRO A 96 3.20 5.41 13.52
C PRO A 96 1.83 5.09 14.13
N HIS A 97 1.41 5.85 15.14
CA HIS A 97 0.14 5.61 15.87
C HIS A 97 -1.06 5.47 14.90
N GLY A 98 -1.16 6.35 13.90
CA GLY A 98 -2.24 6.34 12.92
C GLY A 98 -2.30 5.09 12.04
N LEU A 99 -1.18 4.37 11.85
CA LEU A 99 -1.16 3.14 11.06
C LEU A 99 -1.81 1.98 11.83
N VAL A 100 -1.52 1.86 13.13
CA VAL A 100 -2.12 0.83 14.00
C VAL A 100 -3.63 1.02 14.10
N GLU A 101 -4.05 2.27 14.31
CA GLU A 101 -5.46 2.64 14.42
C GLU A 101 -6.22 2.40 13.12
N GLY A 102 -5.63 2.77 11.97
CA GLY A 102 -6.21 2.48 10.66
C GLY A 102 -6.38 0.98 10.40
N LEU A 103 -5.40 0.16 10.77
CA LEU A 103 -5.53 -1.30 10.67
C LEU A 103 -6.65 -1.85 11.55
N ASP A 104 -6.84 -1.32 12.76
CA ASP A 104 -7.93 -1.73 13.65
C ASP A 104 -9.31 -1.39 13.08
N GLN A 105 -9.45 -0.20 12.48
CA GLN A 105 -10.69 0.21 11.80
C GLN A 105 -11.00 -0.70 10.60
N ILE A 106 -9.98 -1.08 9.82
CA ILE A 106 -10.14 -2.01 8.69
C ILE A 106 -10.64 -3.37 9.19
N ILE A 107 -10.05 -3.89 10.27
CA ILE A 107 -10.46 -5.18 10.86
C ILE A 107 -11.93 -5.12 11.28
N LYS A 108 -12.35 -4.07 11.99
CA LYS A 108 -13.74 -3.85 12.40
C LYS A 108 -14.70 -3.76 11.22
N ALA A 109 -14.33 -3.05 10.16
CA ALA A 109 -15.14 -2.94 8.96
C ALA A 109 -15.33 -4.30 8.27
N CYS A 110 -14.26 -5.11 8.21
CA CYS A 110 -14.34 -6.48 7.69
C CYS A 110 -15.24 -7.36 8.56
N GLU A 111 -15.11 -7.32 9.89
CA GLU A 111 -15.96 -8.07 10.81
C GLU A 111 -17.44 -7.74 10.60
N TYR A 112 -17.77 -6.45 10.56
CA TYR A 112 -19.13 -5.96 10.33
C TYR A 112 -19.67 -6.43 8.97
N GLY A 113 -18.87 -6.31 7.91
CA GLY A 113 -19.24 -6.79 6.58
C GLY A 113 -19.53 -8.29 6.54
N MET A 114 -18.71 -9.11 7.21
CA MET A 114 -18.88 -10.56 7.27
C MET A 114 -20.13 -10.98 8.07
N VAL A 115 -20.38 -10.33 9.20
CA VAL A 115 -21.59 -10.55 10.00
C VAL A 115 -22.83 -10.19 9.20
N ASN A 116 -22.84 -9.01 8.57
CA ASN A 116 -23.96 -8.58 7.74
C ASN A 116 -24.21 -9.49 6.55
N ALA A 117 -23.18 -9.92 5.83
CA ALA A 117 -23.32 -10.86 4.73
C ALA A 117 -23.94 -12.19 5.20
N THR A 118 -23.60 -12.64 6.41
CA THR A 118 -24.17 -13.86 7.01
C THR A 118 -25.66 -13.68 7.32
N ILE A 119 -26.04 -12.53 7.90
CA ILE A 119 -27.44 -12.19 8.18
C ILE A 119 -28.25 -12.10 6.89
N MET A 120 -27.74 -11.37 5.89
CA MET A 120 -28.41 -11.22 4.59
C MET A 120 -28.61 -12.56 3.89
N LYS A 121 -27.60 -13.45 3.94
CA LYS A 121 -27.71 -14.80 3.39
C LYS A 121 -28.84 -15.59 4.05
N LYS A 122 -28.96 -15.51 5.37
CA LYS A 122 -30.05 -16.18 6.12
C LYS A 122 -31.42 -15.59 5.73
N GLN A 123 -31.54 -14.26 5.73
CA GLN A 123 -32.77 -13.58 5.31
C GLN A 123 -33.19 -13.96 3.90
N TYR A 124 -32.24 -14.02 2.96
CA TYR A 124 -32.49 -14.45 1.59
C TYR A 124 -33.03 -15.88 1.53
N GLN A 125 -32.43 -16.80 2.28
CA GLN A 125 -32.90 -18.20 2.36
C GLN A 125 -34.32 -18.28 2.95
N ASP A 126 -34.61 -17.53 4.01
CA ASP A 126 -35.92 -17.51 4.66
C ASP A 126 -37.01 -16.98 3.72
N ILE A 127 -36.72 -15.89 2.98
CA ILE A 127 -37.62 -15.32 1.97
C ILE A 127 -37.90 -16.34 0.86
N PHE A 128 -36.85 -17.00 0.35
CA PHE A 128 -37.01 -17.98 -0.73
C PHE A 128 -37.84 -19.19 -0.27
N ALA A 129 -37.58 -19.70 0.95
CA ALA A 129 -38.34 -20.80 1.52
C ALA A 129 -39.82 -20.43 1.77
N ALA A 130 -40.10 -19.20 2.22
CA ALA A 130 -41.47 -18.71 2.38
C ALA A 130 -42.20 -18.63 1.03
N ASN A 131 -41.54 -18.07 0.01
CA ASN A 131 -42.07 -17.98 -1.34
C ASN A 131 -42.35 -19.36 -1.96
N GLU A 132 -41.48 -20.34 -1.73
CA GLU A 132 -41.70 -21.70 -2.21
C GLU A 132 -42.94 -22.34 -1.56
N LYS A 133 -43.07 -22.22 -0.23
CA LYS A 133 -44.25 -22.71 0.50
C LYS A 133 -45.53 -22.05 -0.01
N GLU A 134 -45.49 -20.77 -0.32
CA GLU A 134 -46.63 -20.03 -0.85
C GLU A 134 -47.01 -20.50 -2.27
N LYS A 135 -46.03 -20.67 -3.17
CA LYS A 135 -46.26 -21.28 -4.51
C LYS A 135 -46.89 -22.67 -4.40
N GLN A 136 -46.44 -23.48 -3.45
CA GLN A 136 -47.02 -24.81 -3.22
C GLN A 136 -48.49 -24.73 -2.77
N LYS A 137 -48.86 -23.75 -1.93
CA LYS A 137 -50.26 -23.53 -1.53
C LYS A 137 -51.13 -23.24 -2.75
N TYR A 138 -50.76 -22.25 -3.56
CA TYR A 138 -51.48 -21.91 -4.80
C TYR A 138 -51.60 -23.08 -5.79
N THR A 139 -50.61 -23.96 -5.85
CA THR A 139 -50.66 -25.15 -6.71
C THR A 139 -51.54 -26.28 -6.14
N ARG A 140 -51.68 -26.37 -4.81
CA ARG A 140 -52.50 -27.39 -4.13
C ARG A 140 -54.00 -27.08 -4.19
N PHE A 141 -54.40 -25.81 -4.14
CA PHE A 141 -55.82 -25.40 -4.21
C PHE A 141 -56.55 -25.87 -5.50
N PRO A 142 -56.02 -25.74 -6.72
CA PRO A 142 -56.71 -26.21 -7.93
C PRO A 142 -56.75 -27.74 -8.06
N ARG A 143 -55.86 -28.47 -7.38
CA ARG A 143 -55.87 -29.96 -7.37
C ARG A 143 -56.95 -30.52 -6.44
N ARG A 144 -57.22 -29.84 -5.32
CA ARG A 144 -58.22 -30.27 -4.34
C ARG A 144 -59.65 -30.02 -4.83
N ALA A 145 -59.88 -28.94 -5.59
CA ALA A 145 -61.20 -28.63 -6.16
C ALA A 145 -61.64 -29.62 -7.27
N ARG A 146 -60.69 -30.22 -8.01
CA ARG A 146 -60.99 -31.20 -9.08
C ARG A 146 -61.37 -32.61 -8.58
N GLY A 147 -61.16 -32.92 -7.29
CA GLY A 147 -61.55 -34.20 -6.70
C GLY A 147 -62.99 -34.28 -6.20
N TRP A 148 -63.75 -33.18 -6.26
CA TRP A 148 -65.16 -33.11 -5.82
C TRP A 148 -66.15 -33.08 -6.99
N ILE A 149 -65.67 -33.20 -8.24
CA ILE A 149 -66.47 -33.12 -9.47
C ILE A 149 -66.37 -34.47 -10.22
N SER A 150 -66.32 -35.59 -9.51
CA SER A 150 -66.30 -36.94 -10.11
C SER A 150 -67.15 -37.90 -9.29
#